data_AF-A0A943QNQ4-F1
#
_entry.id   AF-A0A943QNQ4-F1
#
_cell.length_a   1.000
_cell.length_b   1.000
_cell.length_c   1.000
_cell.angle_alpha   90.00
_cell.angle_beta   90.00
_cell.angle_gamma   90.00
#
_symmetry.space_group_name_H-M   'P 1'
#
loop_
_entity.id
_entity.type
_entity.pdbx_description
1 polymer ?
#
loop_
_entity_poly.entity_id
_entity_poly.type
_entity_poly.pdbx_seq_one_letter_code
_entity_poly.pdbx_strand_id
1 'polypeptide(L)'
;MDIKKYRVKPNKKVDLEKFSTRKDDSYSKKEVKEEILPQNLKKMFEFQEKLYAENKRGILVVLQAMDAAGKDSLVKKVFTALNPAGCKVTSFKQPSTEELDHDYLWRITKATPSYGEVGIFNRSHYEDVLVTRVHNLVNKKNDDDFWEKRFEDINAFEKYLDNNGIKVVKFFLHVSKDEQKERLLDRINLDEKHWKFAASDILERENWDDYHKAYEDMLEHTSTDYAPWYVVPADNKWFTRLLVSEIMLDLFEQLDPHVPELSKEEESQLDKWKKVLLEQDEKDEKED
;
A
#
# COMPACT_ATOMS: atom_id res chain seq x y z
N MET A 1 -3.43 -3.00 -18.75
CA MET A 1 -3.39 -1.51 -18.77
C MET A 1 -1.94 -1.05 -18.88
N ASP A 2 -1.59 0.05 -19.58
CA ASP A 2 -0.22 0.59 -19.45
C ASP A 2 -0.08 1.32 -18.11
N ILE A 3 0.49 0.63 -17.12
CA ILE A 3 0.68 1.16 -15.76
C ILE A 3 1.83 2.18 -15.68
N LYS A 4 2.75 2.19 -16.66
CA LYS A 4 3.95 3.04 -16.62
C LYS A 4 3.62 4.51 -16.72
N LYS A 5 2.47 4.86 -17.33
CA LYS A 5 1.99 6.25 -17.42
C LYS A 5 1.63 6.85 -16.05
N TYR A 6 1.35 6.02 -15.06
CA TYR A 6 1.02 6.45 -13.70
C TYR A 6 2.24 6.49 -12.78
N ARG A 7 3.37 5.93 -13.21
CA ARG A 7 4.61 5.91 -12.43
C ARG A 7 5.30 7.28 -12.51
N VAL A 8 5.64 7.83 -11.36
CA VAL A 8 6.49 9.02 -11.26
C VAL A 8 7.91 8.62 -11.65
N LYS A 9 8.47 9.28 -12.66
CA LYS A 9 9.85 9.01 -13.10
C LYS A 9 10.85 9.62 -12.11
N PRO A 10 11.93 8.92 -11.75
CA PRO A 10 12.94 9.46 -10.85
C PRO A 10 13.54 10.78 -11.37
N ASN A 11 13.79 11.72 -10.46
CA ASN A 11 14.40 13.04 -10.75
C ASN A 11 13.66 13.83 -11.84
N LYS A 12 12.33 13.70 -11.89
CA LYS A 12 11.48 14.50 -12.77
C LYS A 12 10.54 15.35 -11.95
N LYS A 13 10.48 16.63 -12.33
CA LYS A 13 9.52 17.56 -11.78
C LYS A 13 8.11 17.02 -11.87
N VAL A 14 7.44 16.98 -10.73
CA VAL A 14 6.05 16.57 -10.62
C VAL A 14 5.17 17.82 -10.63
N ASP A 15 4.09 17.74 -11.38
CA ASP A 15 3.06 18.76 -11.48
C ASP A 15 1.74 18.01 -11.45
N LEU A 16 1.08 18.02 -10.29
CA LEU A 16 -0.13 17.24 -10.06
C LEU A 16 -1.27 17.67 -10.97
N GLU A 17 -1.29 18.92 -11.47
CA GLU A 17 -2.30 19.35 -12.43
C GLU A 17 -2.25 18.58 -13.75
N LYS A 18 -1.07 18.05 -14.11
CA LYS A 18 -0.89 17.20 -15.29
C LYS A 18 -1.33 15.75 -15.08
N PHE A 19 -1.57 15.33 -13.84
CA PHE A 19 -2.07 13.99 -13.53
C PHE A 19 -3.59 14.01 -13.37
N SER A 20 -4.31 13.32 -14.26
CA SER A 20 -5.76 13.19 -14.15
C SER A 20 -6.18 12.58 -12.80
N THR A 21 -7.21 13.16 -12.17
CA THR A 21 -7.88 12.58 -11.00
C THR A 21 -8.98 11.59 -11.39
N ARG A 22 -9.38 11.58 -12.66
CA ARG A 22 -10.45 10.75 -13.24
C ARG A 22 -9.91 9.54 -13.98
N LYS A 23 -10.80 8.56 -14.14
CA LYS A 23 -10.54 7.32 -14.91
C LYS A 23 -10.05 7.61 -16.33
N ASP A 24 -9.38 6.62 -16.90
CA ASP A 24 -9.26 6.49 -18.35
C ASP A 24 -10.61 6.05 -18.97
N ASP A 25 -10.88 6.45 -20.20
CA ASP A 25 -12.05 6.03 -20.98
C ASP A 25 -11.91 4.65 -21.62
N SER A 26 -10.74 4.03 -21.49
CA SER A 26 -10.43 2.69 -22.01
C SER A 26 -11.17 1.54 -21.30
N TYR A 27 -11.80 1.79 -20.14
CA TYR A 27 -12.46 0.74 -19.34
C TYR A 27 -13.87 1.14 -18.93
N SER A 28 -14.79 0.19 -19.00
CA SER A 28 -16.14 0.40 -18.47
C SER A 28 -16.24 -0.04 -17.00
N LYS A 29 -17.08 0.64 -16.21
CA LYS A 29 -17.31 0.28 -14.80
C LYS A 29 -17.85 -1.15 -14.63
N LYS A 30 -18.65 -1.63 -15.59
CA LYS A 30 -19.28 -2.94 -15.55
C LYS A 30 -18.22 -4.04 -15.74
N GLU A 31 -17.50 -3.98 -16.85
CA GLU A 31 -16.39 -4.88 -17.20
C GLU A 31 -15.38 -5.00 -16.05
N VAL A 32 -14.95 -3.87 -15.48
CA VAL A 32 -13.96 -3.90 -14.40
C VAL A 32 -14.48 -4.59 -13.15
N LYS A 33 -15.75 -4.36 -12.79
CA LYS A 33 -16.32 -4.93 -11.56
C LYS A 33 -16.66 -6.40 -11.70
N GLU A 34 -17.12 -6.82 -12.87
CA GLU A 34 -17.66 -8.17 -13.09
C GLU A 34 -16.58 -9.14 -13.57
N GLU A 35 -15.53 -8.65 -14.25
CA GLU A 35 -14.54 -9.52 -14.90
C GLU A 35 -13.11 -9.23 -14.43
N ILE A 36 -12.59 -8.03 -14.71
CA ILE A 36 -11.15 -7.77 -14.59
C ILE A 36 -10.69 -7.76 -13.13
N LEU A 37 -11.35 -6.97 -12.27
CA LEU A 37 -10.93 -6.87 -10.86
C LEU A 37 -11.04 -8.22 -10.14
N PRO A 38 -12.14 -9.00 -10.24
CA PRO A 38 -12.19 -10.34 -9.65
C PRO A 38 -11.05 -11.27 -10.09
N GLN A 39 -10.70 -11.27 -11.38
CA GLN A 39 -9.58 -12.06 -11.90
C GLN A 39 -8.24 -11.60 -11.32
N ASN A 40 -8.03 -10.28 -11.24
CA ASN A 40 -6.81 -9.73 -10.66
C ASN A 40 -6.66 -10.11 -9.19
N LEU A 41 -7.74 -9.99 -8.40
CA LEU A 41 -7.72 -10.36 -6.99
C LEU A 41 -7.45 -11.84 -6.78
N LYS A 42 -7.98 -12.73 -7.64
CA LYS A 42 -7.69 -14.16 -7.59
C LYS A 42 -6.20 -14.44 -7.84
N LYS A 43 -5.63 -13.86 -8.90
CA LYS A 43 -4.20 -14.01 -9.20
C LYS A 43 -3.30 -13.43 -8.10
N MET A 44 -3.66 -12.26 -7.55
CA MET A 44 -2.94 -11.66 -6.43
C MET A 44 -2.94 -12.58 -5.20
N PHE A 45 -4.05 -13.25 -4.91
CA PHE A 45 -4.13 -14.25 -3.83
C PHE A 45 -3.17 -15.42 -4.09
N GLU A 46 -3.21 -16.02 -5.29
CA GLU A 46 -2.32 -17.13 -5.68
C GLU A 46 -0.84 -16.74 -5.58
N PHE A 47 -0.46 -15.54 -6.04
CA PHE A 47 0.91 -15.04 -5.91
C PHE A 47 1.31 -14.77 -4.45
N GLN A 48 0.39 -14.24 -3.64
CA GLN A 48 0.66 -13.98 -2.24
C GLN A 48 0.84 -15.29 -1.45
N GLU A 49 0.10 -16.36 -1.76
CA GLU A 49 0.33 -17.68 -1.17
C GLU A 49 1.73 -18.22 -1.51
N LYS A 50 2.18 -18.05 -2.75
CA LYS A 50 3.55 -18.42 -3.15
C LYS A 50 4.59 -17.55 -2.45
N LEU A 51 4.36 -16.24 -2.33
CA LEU A 51 5.25 -15.34 -1.59
C LEU A 51 5.41 -15.80 -0.14
N TYR A 52 4.29 -16.11 0.51
CA TYR A 52 4.24 -16.60 1.88
C TYR A 52 4.96 -17.93 2.06
N ALA A 53 4.74 -18.88 1.15
CA ALA A 53 5.41 -20.18 1.16
C ALA A 53 6.92 -20.06 0.89
N GLU A 54 7.33 -19.20 -0.03
CA GLU A 54 8.74 -18.97 -0.37
C GLU A 54 9.51 -18.38 0.83
N ASN A 55 8.90 -17.44 1.56
CA ASN A 55 9.44 -16.82 2.77
C ASN A 55 10.87 -16.24 2.62
N LYS A 56 11.19 -15.67 1.45
CA LYS A 56 12.51 -15.04 1.16
C LYS A 56 12.46 -13.54 0.96
N ARG A 57 11.27 -13.01 0.68
CA ARG A 57 11.03 -11.61 0.27
C ARG A 57 9.72 -11.13 0.87
N GLY A 58 9.58 -9.83 1.07
CA GLY A 58 8.34 -9.20 1.51
C GLY A 58 7.96 -8.03 0.61
N ILE A 59 6.72 -7.57 0.72
CA ILE A 59 6.23 -6.40 -0.02
C ILE A 59 5.70 -5.37 0.98
N LEU A 60 6.21 -4.15 0.91
CA LEU A 60 5.66 -2.99 1.60
C LEU A 60 4.87 -2.11 0.62
N VAL A 61 3.56 -2.03 0.85
CA VAL A 61 2.66 -1.13 0.15
C VAL A 61 2.45 0.13 0.98
N VAL A 62 2.75 1.30 0.42
CA VAL A 62 2.47 2.61 1.05
C VAL A 62 1.27 3.27 0.38
N LEU A 63 0.28 3.67 1.17
CA LEU A 63 -0.90 4.41 0.70
C LEU A 63 -0.91 5.82 1.28
N GLN A 64 -0.71 6.82 0.43
CA GLN A 64 -0.87 8.23 0.77
C GLN A 64 -1.96 8.90 -0.04
N ALA A 65 -2.64 9.87 0.57
CA ALA A 65 -3.75 10.58 -0.04
C ALA A 65 -4.28 11.69 0.87
N MET A 66 -4.90 12.71 0.28
CA MET A 66 -5.78 13.62 1.00
C MET A 66 -6.95 12.87 1.66
N ASP A 67 -7.55 13.48 2.69
CA ASP A 67 -8.74 12.90 3.33
C ASP A 67 -9.88 12.73 2.34
N ALA A 68 -10.72 11.72 2.58
CA ALA A 68 -11.79 11.28 1.68
C ALA A 68 -11.35 10.79 0.28
N ALA A 69 -10.06 10.67 -0.03
CA ALA A 69 -9.59 10.11 -1.31
C ALA A 69 -9.87 8.60 -1.49
N GLY A 70 -10.11 7.86 -0.40
CA GLY A 70 -10.62 6.48 -0.45
C GLY A 70 -9.64 5.37 -0.06
N LYS A 71 -8.55 5.69 0.65
CA LYS A 71 -7.55 4.71 1.16
C LYS A 71 -8.20 3.49 1.84
N ASP A 72 -9.06 3.69 2.84
CA ASP A 72 -9.71 2.58 3.55
C ASP A 72 -10.57 1.70 2.64
N SER A 73 -11.23 2.31 1.65
CA SER A 73 -12.04 1.55 0.70
C SER A 73 -11.20 0.78 -0.30
N LEU A 74 -10.00 1.27 -0.63
CA LEU A 74 -9.03 0.56 -1.45
C LEU A 74 -8.52 -0.66 -0.68
N VAL A 75 -8.09 -0.47 0.58
CA VAL A 75 -7.66 -1.56 1.47
C VAL A 75 -8.73 -2.64 1.58
N LYS A 76 -9.96 -2.25 1.92
CA LYS A 76 -11.10 -3.17 2.07
C LYS A 76 -11.50 -3.93 0.79
N LYS A 77 -11.05 -3.51 -0.40
CA LYS A 77 -11.49 -4.14 -1.66
C LYS A 77 -10.39 -4.83 -2.42
N VAL A 78 -9.16 -4.35 -2.31
CA VAL A 78 -8.01 -4.94 -3.00
C VAL A 78 -7.24 -5.83 -2.05
N PHE A 79 -6.81 -5.30 -0.92
CA PHE A 79 -5.88 -6.01 -0.04
C PHE A 79 -6.54 -7.05 0.87
N THR A 80 -7.81 -6.89 1.23
CA THR A 80 -8.55 -7.95 1.95
C THR A 80 -8.86 -9.18 1.08
N ALA A 81 -8.52 -9.15 -0.22
CA ALA A 81 -8.59 -10.33 -1.06
C ALA A 81 -7.39 -11.27 -0.87
N LEU A 82 -6.31 -10.80 -0.23
CA LEU A 82 -5.14 -11.60 0.11
C LEU A 82 -5.42 -12.45 1.37
N ASN A 83 -4.61 -13.49 1.59
CA ASN A 83 -4.70 -14.29 2.80
C ASN A 83 -4.35 -13.42 4.02
N PRO A 84 -5.25 -13.25 5.02
CA PRO A 84 -4.99 -12.44 6.20
C PRO A 84 -3.75 -12.88 6.99
N ALA A 85 -3.35 -14.15 6.90
CA ALA A 85 -2.15 -14.66 7.56
C ALA A 85 -0.84 -14.08 7.00
N GLY A 86 -0.83 -13.67 5.73
CA GLY A 86 0.33 -13.07 5.07
C GLY A 86 0.11 -11.63 4.64
N CYS A 87 -0.92 -10.95 5.16
CA CYS A 87 -1.27 -9.58 4.79
C CYS A 87 -1.61 -8.75 6.03
N LYS A 88 -0.76 -7.77 6.36
CA LYS A 88 -0.90 -6.94 7.56
C LYS A 88 -1.13 -5.49 7.20
N VAL A 89 -2.15 -4.88 7.79
CA VAL A 89 -2.43 -3.45 7.63
C VAL A 89 -2.02 -2.70 8.90
N THR A 90 -1.17 -1.68 8.75
CA THR A 90 -0.81 -0.74 9.81
C THR A 90 -1.32 0.65 9.42
N SER A 91 -2.19 1.22 10.24
CA SER A 91 -2.71 2.57 10.03
C SER A 91 -2.02 3.54 10.99
N PHE A 92 -1.19 4.43 10.46
CA PHE A 92 -0.48 5.41 11.26
C PHE A 92 -1.38 6.60 11.54
N LYS A 93 -1.50 6.97 12.82
CA LYS A 93 -2.20 8.17 13.27
C LYS A 93 -1.17 9.19 13.78
N GLN A 94 -1.65 10.24 14.43
CA GLN A 94 -0.80 11.14 15.19
C GLN A 94 0.12 10.32 16.12
N PRO A 95 1.43 10.62 16.16
CA PRO A 95 2.36 9.90 17.00
C PRO A 95 2.00 9.96 18.49
N SER A 96 2.24 8.86 19.20
CA SER A 96 2.15 8.84 20.67
C SER A 96 3.33 9.58 21.32
N THR A 97 3.25 9.84 22.63
CA THR A 97 4.38 10.44 23.36
C THR A 97 5.66 9.60 23.25
N GLU A 98 5.55 8.26 23.36
CA GLU A 98 6.68 7.35 23.18
C GLU A 98 7.25 7.45 21.76
N GLU A 99 6.38 7.49 20.74
CA GLU A 99 6.84 7.62 19.36
C GLU A 99 7.52 8.96 19.08
N LEU A 100 7.10 10.04 19.74
CA LEU A 100 7.73 11.36 19.65
C LEU A 100 9.06 11.46 20.39
N ASP A 101 9.29 10.60 21.39
CA ASP A 101 10.58 10.47 22.09
C ASP A 101 11.62 9.67 21.28
N HIS A 102 11.25 9.15 20.11
CA HIS A 102 12.12 8.50 19.15
C HIS A 102 12.24 9.30 17.83
N ASP A 103 13.16 8.90 16.94
CA ASP A 103 13.16 9.41 15.58
C ASP A 103 11.90 8.95 14.83
N TYR A 104 11.49 9.71 13.82
CA TYR A 104 10.23 9.49 13.11
C TYR A 104 10.14 8.15 12.35
N LEU A 105 11.28 7.57 11.96
CA LEU A 105 11.33 6.28 11.27
C LEU A 105 11.28 5.11 12.24
N TRP A 106 11.49 5.30 13.55
CA TRP A 106 11.48 4.22 14.53
C TRP A 106 10.17 3.42 14.51
N ARG A 107 9.03 4.11 14.64
CA ARG A 107 7.70 3.43 14.65
C ARG A 107 7.38 2.77 13.30
N ILE A 108 7.92 3.35 12.22
CA ILE A 108 7.73 2.89 10.85
C ILE A 108 8.52 1.60 10.63
N THR A 109 9.78 1.60 11.06
CA THR A 109 10.70 0.46 10.99
C THR A 109 10.16 -0.72 11.77
N LYS A 110 9.57 -0.50 12.96
CA LYS A 110 8.93 -1.56 13.75
C LYS A 110 7.75 -2.25 13.05
N ALA A 111 7.13 -1.57 12.09
CA ALA A 111 5.94 -2.06 11.39
C ALA A 111 6.23 -2.66 10.02
N THR A 112 7.49 -2.67 9.56
CA THR A 112 7.85 -3.25 8.25
C THR A 112 7.47 -4.73 8.19
N PRO A 113 7.01 -5.22 7.03
CA PRO A 113 6.60 -6.62 6.88
C PRO A 113 7.80 -7.55 7.07
N SER A 114 7.51 -8.77 7.54
CA SER A 114 8.47 -9.86 7.49
C SER A 114 8.51 -10.50 6.10
N TYR A 115 9.42 -11.45 5.88
CA TYR A 115 9.41 -12.23 4.65
C TYR A 115 8.13 -13.05 4.54
N GLY A 116 7.68 -13.27 3.30
CA GLY A 116 6.40 -13.89 3.00
C GLY A 116 5.18 -12.99 3.15
N GLU A 117 5.32 -11.81 3.76
CA GLU A 117 4.21 -10.92 4.04
C GLU A 117 4.07 -9.76 3.04
N VAL A 118 2.82 -9.33 2.86
CA VAL A 118 2.45 -8.03 2.29
C VAL A 118 2.05 -7.10 3.43
N GLY A 119 2.90 -6.12 3.75
CA GLY A 119 2.63 -5.06 4.71
C GLY A 119 1.99 -3.86 4.01
N ILE A 120 0.91 -3.31 4.57
CA ILE A 120 0.20 -2.16 4.00
C ILE A 120 0.18 -1.03 5.02
N PHE A 121 0.86 0.05 4.68
CA PHE A 121 0.86 1.29 5.42
C PHE A 121 -0.27 2.19 4.92
N ASN A 122 -1.32 2.32 5.73
CA ASN A 122 -2.38 3.31 5.53
C ASN A 122 -1.98 4.61 6.24
N ARG A 123 -1.51 5.60 5.46
CA ARG A 123 -0.50 6.60 5.91
C ARG A 123 0.83 5.93 6.26
N SER A 124 1.92 6.69 6.36
CA SER A 124 3.28 6.15 6.53
C SER A 124 4.28 7.22 7.00
N HIS A 125 5.58 6.92 6.94
CA HIS A 125 6.68 7.88 7.15
C HIS A 125 6.57 9.15 6.31
N TYR A 126 5.81 9.14 5.22
CA TYR A 126 5.59 10.35 4.43
C TYR A 126 4.73 11.41 5.14
N GLU A 127 3.99 11.07 6.20
CA GLU A 127 3.32 12.09 7.03
C GLU A 127 4.34 13.10 7.62
N ASP A 128 5.58 12.66 7.87
CA ASP A 128 6.67 13.50 8.37
C ASP A 128 7.27 14.47 7.34
N VAL A 129 6.81 14.44 6.08
CA VAL A 129 7.11 15.45 5.05
C VAL A 129 5.85 16.05 4.42
N LEU A 130 4.67 15.72 4.98
CA LEU A 130 3.36 16.22 4.54
C LEU A 130 2.74 17.09 5.63
N VAL A 131 1.98 16.51 6.57
CA VAL A 131 1.28 17.26 7.62
C VAL A 131 2.25 18.06 8.49
N THR A 132 3.43 17.51 8.78
CA THR A 132 4.47 18.22 9.54
C THR A 132 5.05 19.42 8.80
N ARG A 133 5.04 19.38 7.47
CA ARG A 133 5.50 20.47 6.59
C ARG A 133 4.46 21.57 6.49
N VAL A 134 3.21 21.20 6.22
CA VAL A 134 2.08 22.15 6.09
C VAL A 134 1.86 22.91 7.40
N HIS A 135 1.95 22.24 8.54
CA HIS A 135 1.68 22.84 9.86
C HIS A 135 2.94 23.21 10.66
N ASN A 136 4.13 23.09 10.06
CA ASN A 136 5.41 23.42 10.70
C ASN A 136 5.62 22.74 12.07
N LEU A 137 5.31 21.45 12.17
CA LEU A 137 5.23 20.71 13.44
C LEU A 137 6.58 20.22 13.98
N VAL A 138 7.64 20.28 13.16
CA VAL A 138 8.98 19.90 13.62
C VAL A 138 9.61 21.08 14.33
N ASN A 139 10.10 20.85 15.57
CA ASN A 139 10.81 21.85 16.38
C ASN A 139 12.26 22.06 15.89
N LYS A 140 12.41 22.38 14.60
CA LYS A 140 13.64 22.75 13.91
C LYS A 140 13.33 23.84 12.88
N LYS A 141 14.38 24.46 12.34
CA LYS A 141 14.23 25.33 11.17
C LYS A 141 13.87 24.44 9.98
N ASN A 142 12.63 24.56 9.50
CA ASN A 142 12.07 23.73 8.44
C ASN A 142 12.24 24.39 7.07
N ASP A 143 13.48 24.75 6.74
CA ASP A 143 13.85 25.28 5.42
C ASP A 143 14.04 24.16 4.39
N ASP A 144 14.33 24.53 3.14
CA ASP A 144 14.41 23.58 2.03
C ASP A 144 15.49 22.50 2.29
N ASP A 145 16.64 22.86 2.87
CA ASP A 145 17.70 21.92 3.26
C ASP A 145 17.23 20.88 4.28
N PHE A 146 16.33 21.26 5.22
CA PHE A 146 15.74 20.31 6.14
C PHE A 146 14.86 19.28 5.42
N TRP A 147 14.03 19.71 4.48
CA TRP A 147 13.13 18.82 3.74
C TRP A 147 13.89 17.92 2.75
N GLU A 148 14.91 18.45 2.07
CA GLU A 148 15.83 17.67 1.23
C GLU A 148 16.46 16.52 2.03
N LYS A 149 17.00 16.80 3.23
CA LYS A 149 17.53 15.76 4.12
C LYS A 149 16.49 14.74 4.55
N ARG A 150 15.25 15.14 4.79
CA ARG A 150 14.16 14.19 5.08
C ARG A 150 13.90 13.27 3.88
N PHE A 151 13.94 13.77 2.66
CA PHE A 151 13.81 12.93 1.47
C PHE A 151 15.00 11.97 1.31
N GLU A 152 16.22 12.41 1.61
CA GLU A 152 17.41 11.55 1.64
C GLU A 152 17.27 10.42 2.67
N ASP A 153 16.86 10.72 3.90
CA ASP A 153 16.62 9.74 4.96
C ASP A 153 15.57 8.69 4.53
N ILE A 154 14.45 9.14 3.95
CA ILE A 154 13.38 8.26 3.44
C ILE A 154 13.91 7.37 2.33
N ASN A 155 14.64 7.93 1.37
CA ASN A 155 15.22 7.19 0.26
C ASN A 155 16.25 6.16 0.75
N ALA A 156 17.05 6.50 1.77
CA ALA A 156 18.01 5.59 2.39
C ALA A 156 17.31 4.45 3.12
N PHE A 157 16.23 4.73 3.86
CA PHE A 157 15.41 3.71 4.51
C PHE A 157 14.77 2.75 3.49
N GLU A 158 14.13 3.28 2.46
CA GLU A 158 13.50 2.44 1.43
C GLU A 158 14.52 1.65 0.62
N LYS A 159 15.71 2.22 0.40
CA LYS A 159 16.81 1.49 -0.24
C LYS A 159 17.35 0.37 0.66
N TYR A 160 17.46 0.63 1.96
CA TYR A 160 17.83 -0.38 2.94
C TYR A 160 16.83 -1.56 2.93
N LEU A 161 15.53 -1.29 2.88
CA LEU A 161 14.50 -2.33 2.75
C LEU A 161 14.66 -3.14 1.45
N ASP A 162 14.82 -2.47 0.31
CA ASP A 162 15.00 -3.12 -0.99
C ASP A 162 16.23 -4.03 -1.03
N ASN A 163 17.36 -3.56 -0.49
CA ASN A 163 18.61 -4.32 -0.38
C ASN A 163 18.46 -5.59 0.48
N ASN A 164 17.48 -5.60 1.39
CA ASN A 164 17.19 -6.72 2.30
C ASN A 164 15.91 -7.47 1.89
N GLY A 165 15.50 -7.44 0.62
CA GLY A 165 14.43 -8.29 0.10
C GLY A 165 13.01 -7.81 0.42
N ILE A 166 12.83 -6.60 0.93
CA ILE A 166 11.51 -5.97 1.10
C ILE A 166 11.26 -4.99 -0.03
N LYS A 167 10.41 -5.36 -0.99
CA LYS A 167 10.06 -4.47 -2.12
C LYS A 167 9.05 -3.43 -1.70
N VAL A 168 9.33 -2.17 -2.02
CA VAL A 168 8.46 -1.05 -1.67
C VAL A 168 7.70 -0.59 -2.91
N VAL A 169 6.38 -0.44 -2.80
CA VAL A 169 5.53 0.16 -3.83
C VAL A 169 4.60 1.18 -3.20
N LYS A 170 4.52 2.38 -3.79
CA LYS A 170 3.90 3.53 -3.15
C LYS A 170 2.81 4.11 -4.04
N PHE A 171 1.64 4.38 -3.46
CA PHE A 171 0.47 4.87 -4.18
C PHE A 171 -0.01 6.19 -3.58
N PHE A 172 0.00 7.24 -4.39
CA PHE A 172 -0.67 8.49 -4.08
C PHE A 172 -2.05 8.49 -4.75
N LEU A 173 -3.11 8.43 -3.95
CA LEU A 173 -4.49 8.50 -4.45
C LEU A 173 -4.85 9.97 -4.72
N HIS A 174 -4.76 10.36 -5.98
CA HIS A 174 -4.97 11.73 -6.45
C HIS A 174 -6.46 12.00 -6.70
N VAL A 175 -7.11 12.62 -5.73
CA VAL A 175 -8.53 13.01 -5.78
C VAL A 175 -8.64 14.49 -6.13
N SER A 176 -9.64 14.87 -6.92
CA SER A 176 -9.89 16.28 -7.19
C SER A 176 -10.48 16.99 -5.97
N LYS A 177 -10.24 18.30 -5.88
CA LYS A 177 -10.83 19.16 -4.85
C LYS A 177 -12.37 19.09 -4.90
N ASP A 178 -12.97 18.95 -6.07
CA ASP A 178 -14.42 18.81 -6.23
C ASP A 178 -14.94 17.46 -5.72
N GLU A 179 -14.35 16.35 -6.15
CA GLU A 179 -14.77 15.03 -5.67
C GLU A 179 -14.58 14.90 -4.15
N GLN A 180 -13.50 15.46 -3.59
CA GLN A 180 -13.30 15.47 -2.14
C GLN A 180 -14.45 16.18 -1.43
N LYS A 181 -14.89 17.34 -1.95
CA LYS A 181 -16.03 18.09 -1.39
C LYS A 181 -17.29 17.23 -1.36
N GLU A 182 -17.64 16.61 -2.48
CA GLU A 182 -18.82 15.76 -2.59
C GLU A 182 -18.76 14.60 -1.59
N ARG A 183 -17.59 13.97 -1.42
CA ARG A 183 -17.41 12.89 -0.45
C ARG A 183 -17.49 13.34 1.01
N LEU A 184 -17.02 14.54 1.32
CA LEU A 184 -17.13 15.11 2.67
C LEU A 184 -18.58 15.48 2.99
N LEU A 185 -19.29 16.10 2.04
CA LEU A 185 -20.72 16.38 2.16
C LEU A 185 -21.53 15.10 2.36
N ASP A 186 -21.23 14.05 1.59
CA ASP A 186 -21.80 12.72 1.76
C ASP A 186 -21.63 12.16 3.17
N ARG A 187 -20.46 12.38 3.80
CA ARG A 187 -20.18 11.92 5.18
C ARG A 187 -20.96 12.71 6.23
N ILE A 188 -21.32 13.95 5.95
CA ILE A 188 -22.11 14.81 6.82
C ILE A 188 -23.61 14.49 6.68
N ASN A 189 -24.06 14.29 5.45
CA ASN A 189 -25.48 14.16 5.13
C ASN A 189 -26.06 12.75 5.39
N LEU A 190 -25.21 11.74 5.60
CA LEU A 190 -25.62 10.35 5.76
C LEU A 190 -25.22 9.81 7.14
N ASP A 191 -26.21 9.49 7.97
CA ASP A 191 -26.03 9.06 9.36
C ASP A 191 -25.08 7.85 9.48
N GLU A 192 -25.14 6.89 8.55
CA GLU A 192 -24.30 5.70 8.57
C GLU A 192 -22.81 6.00 8.27
N LYS A 193 -22.49 7.21 7.83
CA LYS A 193 -21.14 7.68 7.53
C LYS A 193 -20.59 8.66 8.57
N HIS A 194 -21.39 9.14 9.52
CA HIS A 194 -20.97 10.13 10.53
C HIS A 194 -19.73 9.68 11.33
N TRP A 195 -19.61 8.38 11.63
CA TRP A 195 -18.45 7.83 12.34
C TRP A 195 -17.12 7.99 11.57
N LYS A 196 -17.17 8.31 10.28
CA LYS A 196 -15.99 8.57 9.42
C LYS A 196 -15.68 10.05 9.25
N PHE A 197 -16.51 10.93 9.81
CA PHE A 197 -16.33 12.36 9.69
C PHE A 197 -15.45 12.88 10.84
N ALA A 198 -14.49 13.73 10.51
CA ALA A 198 -13.73 14.51 11.48
C ALA A 198 -13.70 15.96 11.00
N ALA A 199 -13.86 16.92 11.92
CA ALA A 199 -13.79 18.35 11.58
C ALA A 199 -12.41 18.74 11.02
N SER A 200 -11.35 18.04 11.44
CA SER A 200 -10.00 18.18 10.88
C SER A 200 -9.98 17.98 9.36
N ASP A 201 -10.78 17.07 8.79
CA ASP A 201 -10.81 16.83 7.33
C ASP A 201 -11.20 18.10 6.54
N ILE A 202 -12.01 18.98 7.14
CA ILE A 202 -12.41 20.26 6.53
C ILE A 202 -11.29 21.29 6.69
N LEU A 203 -10.65 21.34 7.86
CA LEU A 203 -9.54 22.27 8.12
C LEU A 203 -8.33 21.94 7.24
N GLU A 204 -8.00 20.66 7.06
CA GLU A 204 -6.91 20.25 6.16
C GLU A 204 -7.20 20.63 4.70
N ARG A 205 -8.47 20.66 4.31
CA ARG A 205 -8.88 21.09 2.97
C ARG A 205 -8.63 22.58 2.73
N GLU A 206 -8.60 23.43 3.75
CA GLU A 206 -8.25 24.85 3.60
C GLU A 206 -6.79 25.00 3.13
N ASN A 207 -5.91 24.09 3.53
CA ASN A 207 -4.49 24.04 3.14
C ASN A 207 -4.23 23.24 1.86
N TRP A 208 -5.22 23.10 0.97
CA TRP A 208 -5.15 22.25 -0.23
C TRP A 208 -3.90 22.50 -1.07
N ASP A 209 -3.59 23.77 -1.34
CA ASP A 209 -2.49 24.17 -2.24
C ASP A 209 -1.12 23.87 -1.61
N ASP A 210 -1.01 23.98 -0.27
CA ASP A 210 0.22 23.67 0.45
C ASP A 210 0.44 22.16 0.55
N TYR A 211 -0.62 21.38 0.75
CA TYR A 211 -0.55 19.93 0.60
C TYR A 211 -0.15 19.51 -0.81
N HIS A 212 -0.71 20.12 -1.85
CA HIS A 212 -0.36 19.81 -3.23
C HIS A 212 1.13 20.03 -3.49
N LYS A 213 1.70 21.16 -3.07
CA LYS A 213 3.14 21.42 -3.15
C LYS A 213 3.96 20.39 -2.38
N ALA A 214 3.55 20.06 -1.16
CA ALA A 214 4.25 19.06 -0.35
C ALA A 214 4.23 17.66 -1.01
N TYR A 215 3.11 17.28 -1.62
CA TYR A 215 3.01 16.04 -2.40
C TYR A 215 3.88 16.07 -3.66
N GLU A 216 3.90 17.18 -4.41
CA GLU A 216 4.76 17.31 -5.61
C GLU A 216 6.22 17.12 -5.27
N ASP A 217 6.73 17.84 -4.26
CA ASP A 217 8.12 17.73 -3.81
C ASP A 217 8.43 16.31 -3.32
N MET A 218 7.54 15.73 -2.51
CA MET A 218 7.69 14.36 -2.02
C MET A 218 7.79 13.36 -3.19
N LEU A 219 6.87 13.44 -4.16
CA LEU A 219 6.84 12.53 -5.31
C LEU A 219 8.09 12.68 -6.18
N GLU A 220 8.53 13.91 -6.41
CA GLU A 220 9.73 14.23 -7.20
C GLU A 220 11.01 13.66 -6.58
N HIS A 221 11.18 13.85 -5.26
CA HIS A 221 12.43 13.50 -4.58
C HIS A 221 12.49 12.06 -4.08
N THR A 222 11.36 11.36 -4.00
CA THR A 222 11.33 10.00 -3.42
C THR A 222 10.82 8.91 -4.36
N SER A 223 10.45 9.23 -5.61
CA SER A 223 10.16 8.16 -6.58
C SER A 223 11.46 7.62 -7.17
N THR A 224 11.78 6.36 -6.89
CA THR A 224 13.01 5.71 -7.37
C THR A 224 12.69 4.42 -8.11
N ASP A 225 13.69 3.79 -8.72
CA ASP A 225 13.48 2.52 -9.40
C ASP A 225 13.23 1.34 -8.46
N TYR A 226 13.76 1.41 -7.24
CA TYR A 226 13.60 0.39 -6.21
C TYR A 226 12.39 0.63 -5.29
N ALA A 227 11.90 1.87 -5.22
CA ALA A 227 10.70 2.25 -4.49
C ALA A 227 9.89 3.27 -5.32
N PRO A 228 9.15 2.80 -6.34
CA PRO A 228 8.41 3.70 -7.23
C PRO A 228 7.16 4.28 -6.57
N TRP A 229 6.88 5.54 -6.88
CA TRP A 229 5.56 6.16 -6.68
C TRP A 229 4.67 6.00 -7.91
N TYR A 230 3.40 5.72 -7.65
CA TYR A 230 2.32 5.77 -8.63
C TYR A 230 1.28 6.81 -8.24
N VAL A 231 0.98 7.75 -9.15
CA VAL A 231 -0.12 8.70 -9.00
C VAL A 231 -1.38 8.06 -9.56
N VAL A 232 -2.30 7.68 -8.67
CA VAL A 232 -3.49 6.89 -8.99
C VAL A 232 -4.71 7.80 -9.02
N PRO A 233 -5.42 7.93 -10.16
CA PRO A 233 -6.66 8.70 -10.24
C PRO A 233 -7.70 8.17 -9.24
N ALA A 234 -8.17 9.03 -8.34
CA ALA A 234 -8.97 8.63 -7.19
C ALA A 234 -10.43 9.09 -7.25
N ASP A 235 -10.88 9.80 -8.28
CA ASP A 235 -12.27 10.24 -8.40
C ASP A 235 -13.21 9.05 -8.67
N ASN A 236 -12.76 8.10 -9.48
CA ASN A 236 -13.51 6.89 -9.77
C ASN A 236 -12.96 5.70 -8.99
N LYS A 237 -13.51 5.44 -7.78
CA LYS A 237 -13.06 4.37 -6.87
C LYS A 237 -12.87 2.99 -7.53
N TRP A 238 -13.67 2.64 -8.52
CA TRP A 238 -13.54 1.35 -9.22
C TRP A 238 -12.30 1.30 -10.10
N PHE A 239 -11.93 2.43 -10.72
CA PHE A 239 -10.73 2.55 -11.55
C PHE A 239 -9.47 2.57 -10.68
N THR A 240 -9.51 3.29 -9.55
CA THR A 240 -8.45 3.27 -8.53
C THR A 240 -8.11 1.84 -8.10
N ARG A 241 -9.14 1.02 -7.82
CA ARG A 241 -8.95 -0.39 -7.42
C ARG A 241 -8.35 -1.23 -8.54
N LEU A 242 -8.83 -1.04 -9.79
CA LEU A 242 -8.26 -1.71 -10.95
C LEU A 242 -6.78 -1.39 -11.10
N LEU A 243 -6.42 -0.10 -11.19
CA LEU A 243 -5.06 0.33 -11.43
C LEU A 243 -4.10 -0.19 -10.34
N VAL A 244 -4.51 -0.10 -9.06
CA VAL A 244 -3.71 -0.65 -7.96
C VAL A 244 -3.56 -2.17 -8.08
N SER A 245 -4.63 -2.90 -8.46
CA SER A 245 -4.53 -4.35 -8.66
C SER A 245 -3.61 -4.73 -9.82
N GLU A 246 -3.61 -3.97 -10.92
CA GLU A 246 -2.72 -4.19 -12.07
C GLU A 246 -1.26 -3.94 -11.69
N ILE A 247 -0.97 -2.87 -10.94
CA ILE A 247 0.39 -2.57 -10.47
C ILE A 247 0.87 -3.64 -9.49
N MET A 248 0.01 -4.11 -8.59
CA MET A 248 0.38 -5.19 -7.68
C MET A 248 0.66 -6.51 -8.41
N LEU A 249 -0.13 -6.84 -9.44
CA LEU A 249 0.13 -8.02 -10.26
C LEU A 249 1.46 -7.92 -11.00
N ASP A 250 1.74 -6.79 -11.63
CA ASP A 250 3.04 -6.55 -12.29
C ASP A 250 4.20 -6.72 -11.31
N LEU A 251 4.06 -6.22 -10.07
CA LEU A 251 5.06 -6.43 -9.02
C LEU A 251 5.20 -7.91 -8.63
N PHE A 252 4.10 -8.63 -8.45
CA PHE A 252 4.14 -10.07 -8.15
C PHE A 252 4.78 -10.88 -9.29
N GLU A 253 4.47 -10.55 -10.54
CA GLU A 253 5.04 -11.19 -11.72
C GLU A 253 6.55 -10.90 -11.85
N GLN A 254 7.00 -9.68 -11.51
CA GLN A 254 8.43 -9.35 -11.46
C GLN A 254 9.17 -10.05 -10.32
N LEU A 255 8.50 -10.26 -9.19
CA LEU A 255 9.04 -11.02 -8.07
C LEU A 255 9.11 -12.51 -8.39
N ASP A 256 8.13 -13.04 -9.13
CA ASP A 256 8.02 -14.44 -9.50
C ASP A 256 8.23 -15.39 -8.29
N PRO A 257 7.38 -15.30 -7.24
CA PRO A 257 7.50 -16.17 -6.09
C PRO A 257 7.05 -17.60 -6.45
N HIS A 258 7.78 -18.60 -5.94
CA HIS A 258 7.50 -20.02 -6.17
C HIS A 258 7.23 -20.78 -4.88
N VAL A 259 6.39 -21.80 -4.95
CA VAL A 259 6.22 -22.75 -3.84
C VAL A 259 7.55 -23.52 -3.67
N PRO A 260 8.07 -23.67 -2.44
CA PRO A 260 9.26 -24.48 -2.21
C PRO A 260 9.04 -25.92 -2.69
N GLU A 261 9.99 -26.45 -3.45
CA GLU A 261 10.04 -27.87 -3.78
C GLU A 261 10.43 -28.67 -2.53
N LEU A 262 9.81 -29.84 -2.35
CA LEU A 262 10.23 -30.77 -1.32
C LEU A 262 11.65 -31.27 -1.63
N SER A 263 12.45 -31.51 -0.59
CA SER A 263 13.72 -32.20 -0.79
C SER A 263 13.47 -33.64 -1.26
N LYS A 264 14.41 -34.23 -2.01
CA LYS A 264 14.29 -35.63 -2.47
C LYS A 264 14.12 -36.59 -1.29
N GLU A 265 14.75 -36.29 -0.16
CA GLU A 265 14.61 -37.00 1.09
C GLU A 265 13.17 -36.93 1.62
N GLU A 266 12.57 -35.74 1.68
CA GLU A 266 11.17 -35.57 2.10
C GLU A 266 10.19 -36.26 1.14
N GLU A 267 10.38 -36.10 -0.17
CA GLU A 267 9.56 -36.77 -1.18
C GLU A 267 9.59 -38.28 -1.03
N SER A 268 10.77 -38.86 -0.79
CA SER A 268 10.94 -40.31 -0.61
C SER A 268 10.24 -40.86 0.64
N GLN A 269 9.94 -39.99 1.61
CA GLN A 269 9.27 -40.35 2.85
C GLN A 269 7.75 -40.18 2.80
N LEU A 270 7.19 -39.53 1.78
CA LEU A 270 5.75 -39.25 1.72
C LEU A 270 4.89 -40.51 1.82
N ASP A 271 5.25 -41.58 1.12
CA ASP A 271 4.47 -42.83 1.16
C ASP A 271 4.58 -43.55 2.50
N LYS A 272 5.73 -43.42 3.18
CA LYS A 272 5.88 -43.87 4.57
C LYS A 272 4.92 -43.12 5.49
N TRP A 273 4.84 -41.79 5.39
CA TRP A 273 3.96 -40.98 6.23
C TRP A 273 2.48 -41.24 5.95
N LYS A 274 2.08 -41.40 4.68
CA LYS A 274 0.72 -41.82 4.31
C LYS A 274 0.34 -43.14 4.97
N LYS A 275 1.25 -44.12 4.94
CA LYS A 275 1.00 -45.43 5.54
C LYS A 275 0.83 -45.34 7.06
N VAL A 276 1.65 -44.55 7.75
CA VAL A 276 1.52 -44.33 9.21
C VAL A 276 0.15 -43.77 9.57
N LEU A 277 -0.37 -42.80 8.80
CA LEU A 277 -1.68 -42.20 9.06
C LEU A 277 -2.82 -43.19 8.83
N LEU A 278 -2.81 -43.92 7.71
CA LEU A 278 -3.84 -44.92 7.40
C LEU A 278 -3.88 -46.07 8.43
N GLU A 279 -2.72 -46.47 8.97
CA GLU A 279 -2.65 -47.50 10.02
C GLU A 279 -3.08 -47.00 11.40
N GLN A 280 -3.10 -45.68 11.65
CA GLN A 280 -3.67 -45.10 12.87
C GLN A 280 -5.20 -45.15 12.82
N ASP A 281 -5.80 -44.76 11.68
CA ASP A 281 -7.26 -44.80 11.49
C ASP A 281 -7.82 -46.22 11.68
N GLU A 282 -7.15 -47.25 11.16
CA GLU A 282 -7.55 -48.65 11.34
C GLU A 282 -7.44 -49.18 12.79
N LYS A 283 -6.62 -48.54 13.63
CA LYS A 283 -6.50 -48.91 15.04
C LYS A 283 -7.58 -48.24 15.88
N ASP A 284 -7.84 -46.97 15.61
CA ASP A 284 -8.88 -46.21 16.30
C ASP A 284 -10.27 -46.78 15.96
N GLU A 285 -10.52 -47.23 14.72
CA GLU A 285 -11.77 -47.93 14.33
C GLU A 285 -11.95 -49.34 14.94
N LYS A 286 -10.88 -49.95 15.46
CA LYS A 286 -10.94 -51.28 16.12
C LYS A 286 -11.10 -51.19 17.64
N GLU A 287 -10.91 -50.01 18.22
CA GLU A 287 -11.04 -49.76 19.66
C GLU A 287 -12.41 -49.15 20.05
N ASP A 288 -13.20 -48.68 19.09
CA ASP A 288 -14.62 -48.28 19.22
C ASP A 288 -15.60 -49.44 18.93
#